data_AF-A0A7S1QX57-F1
#
_entry.id   AF-A0A7S1QX57-F1
#
_cell.length_a   1.000
_cell.length_b   1.000
_cell.length_c   1.000
_cell.angle_alpha   90.00
_cell.angle_beta   90.00
_cell.angle_gamma   90.00
#
_symmetry.space_group_name_H-M   'P 1'
#
loop_
_entity.id
_entity.type
_entity.pdbx_description
1 polymer ?
#
loop_
_entity_poly.entity_id
_entity_poly.type
_entity_poly.pdbx_seq_one_letter_code
_entity_poly.pdbx_strand_id
1 'polypeptide(L)'
;EDEGAREPSASQLKSLGNEAYQREDVGDAVELWNRAIRRHVEGMQPGAGTPVLSQESLDLERSIYLNLAQGYLKLGEPLRALRACQAVLHEHPDDAKARYRAAAACLAL
;
A
#
# COMPACT_ATOMS: atom_id res chain seq x y z
N GLU A 1 -2.80 29.33 -19.21
CA GLU A 1 -2.66 27.96 -19.71
C GLU A 1 -2.80 27.06 -18.51
N ASP A 2 -3.78 26.18 -18.53
CA ASP A 2 -4.11 25.26 -17.44
C ASP A 2 -2.97 24.23 -17.36
N GLU A 3 -2.02 24.43 -16.44
CA GLU A 3 -1.02 23.43 -16.08
C GLU A 3 -1.77 22.28 -15.39
N GLY A 4 -2.36 21.39 -16.20
CA GLY A 4 -3.02 20.19 -15.74
C GLY A 4 -2.08 19.45 -14.77
N ALA A 5 -2.41 19.53 -13.48
CA ALA A 5 -1.56 19.02 -12.41
C ALA A 5 -1.21 17.57 -12.72
N ARG A 6 0.06 17.30 -13.01
CA ARG A 6 0.55 15.96 -13.30
C ARG A 6 0.13 15.05 -12.15
N GLU A 7 -0.60 13.99 -12.46
CA GLU A 7 -1.10 13.08 -11.43
C GLU A 7 0.03 12.59 -10.53
N PRO A 8 -0.18 12.54 -9.20
CA PRO A 8 0.85 12.12 -8.26
C PRO A 8 1.33 10.70 -8.55
N SER A 9 2.63 10.47 -8.47
CA SER A 9 3.23 9.13 -8.57
C SER A 9 2.84 8.24 -7.37
N ALA A 10 3.03 6.93 -7.50
CA ALA A 10 2.77 5.98 -6.42
C ALA A 10 3.56 6.31 -5.13
N SER A 11 4.82 6.74 -5.26
CA SER A 11 5.63 7.15 -4.11
C SER A 11 5.12 8.43 -3.44
N GLN A 12 4.68 9.42 -4.22
CA GLN A 12 4.05 10.64 -3.70
C GLN A 12 2.74 10.35 -2.98
N LEU A 13 1.86 9.53 -3.56
CA LEU A 13 0.61 9.08 -2.93
C LEU A 13 0.90 8.31 -1.63
N LYS A 14 1.92 7.45 -1.63
CA LYS A 14 2.35 6.74 -0.43
C LYS A 14 2.82 7.69 0.67
N SER A 15 3.56 8.74 0.32
CA SER A 15 4.02 9.76 1.26
C SER A 15 2.86 10.56 1.84
N LEU A 16 1.96 11.07 1.00
CA LEU A 16 0.74 11.76 1.43
C LEU A 16 -0.10 10.89 2.38
N GLY A 17 -0.24 9.60 2.09
CA GLY A 17 -0.94 8.68 2.98
C GLY A 17 -0.25 8.50 4.34
N ASN A 18 1.09 8.57 4.40
CA ASN A 18 1.79 8.55 5.70
C ASN A 18 1.53 9.84 6.49
N GLU A 19 1.49 10.98 5.82
CA GLU A 19 1.19 12.28 6.46
C GLU A 19 -0.24 12.30 7.00
N ALA A 20 -1.23 11.80 6.23
CA ALA A 20 -2.60 11.63 6.69
C ALA A 20 -2.66 10.72 7.93
N TYR A 21 -1.95 9.59 7.89
CA TYR A 21 -1.88 8.66 9.02
C TYR A 21 -1.23 9.29 10.26
N GLN A 22 -0.20 10.12 10.09
CA GLN A 22 0.44 10.86 11.18
C GLN A 22 -0.52 11.89 11.83
N ARG A 23 -1.47 12.42 11.06
CA ARG A 23 -2.56 13.28 11.56
C ARG A 23 -3.74 12.49 12.14
N GLU A 24 -3.60 11.18 12.30
CA GLU A 24 -4.66 10.25 12.71
C GLU A 24 -5.85 10.16 11.76
N ASP A 25 -5.74 10.72 10.55
CA ASP A 25 -6.73 10.56 9.49
C ASP A 25 -6.50 9.23 8.76
N VAL A 26 -6.93 8.16 9.41
CA VAL A 26 -6.73 6.79 8.93
C VAL A 26 -7.53 6.54 7.64
N GLY A 27 -8.68 7.18 7.47
CA GLY A 27 -9.53 7.04 6.29
C GLY A 27 -8.84 7.58 5.05
N ASP A 28 -8.38 8.83 5.11
CA ASP A 28 -7.64 9.47 4.03
C ASP A 28 -6.32 8.73 3.72
N ALA A 29 -5.61 8.28 4.77
CA ALA A 29 -4.40 7.49 4.60
C ALA A 29 -4.65 6.22 3.77
N VAL A 30 -5.70 5.46 4.09
CA VAL A 30 -6.07 4.25 3.37
C VAL A 30 -6.50 4.57 1.93
N GLU A 31 -7.22 5.66 1.69
CA GLU A 31 -7.57 6.08 0.33
C GLU A 31 -6.31 6.37 -0.51
N LEU A 32 -5.39 7.16 0.03
CA LEU A 32 -4.14 7.54 -0.63
C LEU A 32 -3.25 6.32 -0.92
N TRP A 33 -3.13 5.37 0.01
CA TRP A 33 -2.40 4.14 -0.23
C TRP A 33 -3.07 3.21 -1.25
N ASN A 34 -4.40 3.16 -1.29
CA ASN A 34 -5.12 2.42 -2.33
C ASN A 34 -4.90 3.04 -3.71
N ARG A 35 -4.84 4.37 -3.81
CA ARG A 35 -4.47 5.06 -5.05
C ARG A 35 -3.01 4.78 -5.41
N ALA A 36 -2.11 4.77 -4.43
CA ALA A 36 -0.69 4.46 -4.63
C ALA A 36 -0.48 3.07 -5.24
N ILE A 37 -1.14 2.03 -4.71
CA ILE A 37 -0.97 0.67 -5.23
C ILE A 37 -1.57 0.50 -6.64
N ARG A 38 -2.73 1.13 -6.92
CA ARG A 38 -3.29 1.11 -8.29
C ARG A 38 -2.34 1.75 -9.28
N ARG A 39 -1.81 2.93 -8.94
CA ARG A 39 -0.86 3.65 -9.79
C ARG A 39 0.43 2.86 -10.01
N HIS A 40 0.89 2.16 -8.98
CA HIS A 40 2.05 1.27 -9.05
C HIS A 40 1.79 0.13 -10.05
N VAL A 41 0.67 -0.59 -9.89
CA VAL A 41 0.25 -1.70 -10.77
C VAL A 41 0.03 -1.26 -12.22
N GLU A 42 -0.60 -0.10 -12.44
CA GLU A 42 -0.78 0.47 -13.78
C GLU A 42 0.55 0.78 -14.46
N GLY A 43 1.56 1.22 -13.70
CA GLY A 43 2.92 1.39 -14.19
C GLY A 43 3.61 0.08 -14.58
N MET A 44 3.11 -1.08 -14.15
CA MET A 44 3.66 -2.40 -14.42
C MET A 44 3.15 -3.05 -15.72
N GLN A 45 2.14 -2.46 -16.38
CA GLN A 45 1.56 -3.06 -17.57
C GLN A 45 2.56 -3.06 -18.74
N PRO A 46 2.68 -4.18 -19.49
CA PRO A 46 3.62 -4.28 -20.61
C PRO A 46 3.30 -3.23 -21.67
N GLY A 47 4.28 -2.36 -21.96
CA GLY A 47 4.13 -1.22 -22.88
C GLY A 47 4.42 0.16 -22.25
N ALA A 48 4.51 0.25 -20.92
CA ALA A 48 4.75 1.51 -20.21
C ALA A 48 6.24 1.96 -20.17
N GLY A 49 7.18 1.13 -20.60
CA GLY A 49 8.61 1.41 -20.56
C GLY A 49 9.22 1.32 -19.15
N THR A 50 10.50 0.94 -19.09
CA THR A 50 11.29 0.52 -17.90
C THR A 50 10.95 -0.84 -17.27
N PRO A 51 11.94 -1.69 -16.96
CA PRO A 51 11.70 -2.93 -16.25
C PRO A 51 11.42 -2.61 -14.78
N VAL A 52 10.14 -2.75 -14.43
CA VAL A 52 9.52 -2.59 -13.10
C VAL A 52 9.98 -3.63 -12.07
N LEU A 53 10.87 -4.53 -12.44
CA LEU A 53 11.49 -5.53 -11.56
C LEU A 53 12.66 -4.98 -10.74
N SER A 54 12.71 -3.66 -10.49
CA SER A 54 13.73 -3.11 -9.61
C SER A 54 13.39 -3.43 -8.15
N GLN A 55 14.41 -3.67 -7.34
CA GLN A 55 14.21 -3.89 -5.90
C GLN A 55 13.47 -2.72 -5.23
N GLU A 56 13.69 -1.49 -5.70
CA GLU A 56 12.99 -0.29 -5.21
C GLU A 56 11.48 -0.34 -5.48
N SER A 57 11.09 -0.85 -6.65
CA SER A 57 9.68 -1.04 -7.03
C SER A 57 8.99 -2.03 -6.09
N LEU A 58 9.63 -3.18 -5.85
CA LEU A 58 9.15 -4.22 -4.94
C LEU A 58 9.09 -3.72 -3.48
N ASP A 59 10.10 -2.97 -3.04
CA ASP A 59 10.14 -2.38 -1.71
C ASP A 59 9.03 -1.34 -1.50
N LEU A 60 8.72 -0.55 -2.54
CA LEU A 60 7.61 0.39 -2.54
C LEU A 60 6.28 -0.35 -2.41
N GLU A 61 6.02 -1.35 -3.25
CA GLU A 61 4.82 -2.19 -3.21
C GLU A 61 4.62 -2.81 -1.82
N ARG A 62 5.67 -3.45 -1.29
CA ARG A 62 5.67 -4.03 0.06
C ARG A 62 5.29 -2.99 1.12
N SER A 63 5.89 -1.80 1.05
CA SER A 63 5.62 -0.74 2.02
C SER A 63 4.17 -0.25 1.96
N ILE A 64 3.57 -0.18 0.77
CA ILE A 64 2.18 0.25 0.58
C ILE A 64 1.24 -0.81 1.16
N TYR A 65 1.44 -2.09 0.88
CA TYR A 65 0.61 -3.16 1.43
C TYR A 65 0.72 -3.28 2.94
N LEU A 66 1.92 -3.13 3.52
CA LEU A 66 2.09 -3.08 4.96
C LEU A 66 1.29 -1.91 5.59
N ASN A 67 1.31 -0.75 4.96
CA ASN A 67 0.54 0.40 5.42
C ASN A 67 -0.98 0.15 5.31
N LEU A 68 -1.45 -0.38 4.18
CA LEU A 68 -2.85 -0.77 4.00
C LEU A 68 -3.30 -1.77 5.06
N ALA A 69 -2.52 -2.80 5.36
CA ALA A 69 -2.82 -3.75 6.42
C ALA A 69 -3.02 -3.05 7.78
N GLN A 70 -2.13 -2.11 8.12
CA GLN A 70 -2.26 -1.33 9.36
C GLN A 70 -3.49 -0.43 9.37
N GLY A 71 -3.76 0.26 8.27
CA GLY A 71 -4.91 1.15 8.12
C GLY A 71 -6.22 0.38 8.23
N TYR A 72 -6.35 -0.73 7.51
CA TYR A 72 -7.52 -1.60 7.56
C TYR A 72 -7.76 -2.18 8.96
N LEU A 73 -6.71 -2.58 9.70
CA LEU A 73 -6.88 -2.98 11.10
C LEU A 73 -7.43 -1.84 11.97
N LYS A 74 -6.93 -0.60 11.80
CA LYS A 74 -7.43 0.57 12.54
C LYS A 74 -8.86 0.95 12.17
N LEU A 75 -9.29 0.69 10.94
CA LEU A 75 -10.66 0.93 10.48
C LEU A 75 -11.64 -0.20 10.84
N GLY A 76 -11.18 -1.27 11.48
CA GLY A 76 -12.04 -2.43 11.79
C GLY A 76 -12.40 -3.25 10.56
N GLU A 77 -11.52 -3.29 9.55
CA GLU A 77 -11.71 -4.04 8.30
C GLU A 77 -10.74 -5.25 8.21
N PRO A 78 -10.89 -6.27 9.08
CA PRO A 78 -9.91 -7.35 9.23
C PRO A 78 -9.72 -8.19 7.96
N LEU A 79 -10.77 -8.43 7.18
CA LEU A 79 -10.65 -9.17 5.91
C LEU A 79 -9.76 -8.45 4.89
N ARG A 80 -9.85 -7.11 4.80
CA ARG A 80 -9.01 -6.31 3.90
C ARG A 80 -7.58 -6.24 4.41
N ALA A 81 -7.40 -6.14 5.73
CA ALA A 81 -6.09 -6.21 6.36
C ALA A 81 -5.37 -7.53 6.07
N LEU A 82 -6.07 -8.66 6.22
CA LEU A 82 -5.51 -9.99 5.96
C LEU A 82 -5.07 -10.14 4.50
N ARG A 83 -5.90 -9.70 3.54
CA ARG A 83 -5.54 -9.72 2.11
C ARG A 83 -4.30 -8.89 1.80
N ALA A 84 -4.17 -7.70 2.40
CA ALA A 84 -2.98 -6.87 2.25
C ALA A 84 -1.73 -7.55 2.84
N CYS A 85 -1.85 -8.25 3.98
CA CYS A 85 -0.76 -9.03 4.53
C CYS A 85 -0.36 -10.21 3.64
N GLN A 86 -1.34 -10.90 3.04
CA GLN A 86 -1.10 -12.04 2.14
C GLN A 86 -0.31 -11.63 0.90
N ALA A 87 -0.56 -10.44 0.33
CA ALA A 87 0.24 -9.90 -0.77
C ALA A 87 1.73 -9.79 -0.40
N VAL A 88 2.04 -9.31 0.81
CA VAL A 88 3.43 -9.22 1.30
C VAL A 88 4.01 -10.60 1.59
N LEU A 89 3.25 -11.47 2.26
CA LEU A 89 3.72 -12.79 2.69
C LEU A 89 3.95 -13.77 1.53
N HIS A 90 3.34 -13.52 0.37
CA HIS A 90 3.58 -14.32 -0.83
C HIS A 90 5.05 -14.24 -1.28
N GLU A 91 5.60 -13.02 -1.32
CA GLU A 91 6.99 -12.75 -1.73
C GLU A 91 7.97 -12.75 -0.55
N HIS A 92 7.49 -12.34 0.63
CA HIS A 92 8.29 -12.21 1.85
C HIS A 92 7.63 -12.98 3.00
N PRO A 93 7.70 -14.33 2.99
CA PRO A 93 7.03 -15.14 3.99
C PRO A 93 7.49 -14.83 5.42
N ASP A 94 8.71 -14.31 5.59
CA ASP A 94 9.33 -13.94 6.85
C ASP A 94 9.11 -12.49 7.31
N ASP A 95 8.30 -11.69 6.61
CA ASP A 95 8.03 -10.31 7.03
C ASP A 95 7.28 -10.28 8.38
N ALA A 96 7.99 -9.84 9.42
CA ALA A 96 7.49 -9.82 10.78
C ALA A 96 6.25 -8.92 10.96
N LYS A 97 6.17 -7.79 10.24
CA LYS A 97 5.02 -6.87 10.32
C LYS A 97 3.81 -7.49 9.66
N ALA A 98 3.97 -8.13 8.51
CA ALA A 98 2.89 -8.81 7.81
C ALA A 98 2.36 -10.00 8.63
N ARG A 99 3.23 -10.82 9.23
CA ARG A 99 2.83 -11.93 10.12
C ARG A 99 2.04 -11.44 11.32
N TYR A 100 2.55 -10.44 12.02
CA TYR A 100 1.88 -9.88 13.20
C TYR A 100 0.50 -9.33 12.84
N ARG A 101 0.40 -8.55 11.76
CA ARG A 101 -0.86 -7.94 11.32
C ARG A 101 -1.85 -8.97 10.77
N ALA A 102 -1.37 -10.02 10.09
CA ALA A 102 -2.21 -11.13 9.65
C ALA A 102 -2.81 -11.87 10.85
N ALA A 103 -2.00 -12.16 11.88
CA ALA A 103 -2.49 -12.77 13.11
C ALA A 103 -3.54 -11.86 13.80
N ALA A 104 -3.26 -10.56 13.92
CA ALA A 104 -4.22 -9.60 14.47
C ALA A 104 -5.53 -9.53 13.67
N ALA A 105 -5.45 -9.58 12.33
CA ALA A 105 -6.61 -9.61 11.45
C ALA A 105 -7.43 -10.89 11.67
N CYS A 106 -6.79 -12.06 11.71
CA CYS A 106 -7.47 -13.34 11.96
C CYS A 106 -8.17 -13.41 13.32
N LEU A 107 -7.61 -12.80 14.36
CA LEU A 107 -8.23 -12.73 15.68
C LEU A 107 -9.46 -11.80 15.73
N ALA A 108 -9.59 -10.89 14.75
CA ALA A 108 -10.66 -9.91 14.66
C ALA A 108 -11.77 -10.32 13.66
N LEU A 109 -11.66 -11.50 13.02
CA LEU A 109 -12.70 -12.11 12.18
C LEU A 109 -13.73 -12.86 13.03
#